data_AF-A0A1S2VP25-F1
#
_entry.id   AF-A0A1S2VP25-F1
#
_cell.length_a   1.000
_cell.length_b   1.000
_cell.length_c   1.000
_cell.angle_alpha   90.00
_cell.angle_beta   90.00
_cell.angle_gamma   90.00
#
_symmetry.space_group_name_H-M   'P 1'
#
loop_
_entity.id
_entity.type
_entity.pdbx_description
1 polymer ?
#
loop_
_entity_poly.entity_id
_entity_poly.type
_entity_poly.pdbx_seq_one_letter_code
_entity_poly.pdbx_strand_id
1 'polypeptide(L)'
;MKKVLGGLAVISTLLTGCDPNTVYNAYEDIDDGAWYVKNEPRFDFTIDDASIPYNIYYNLRNSLSYPYYNLYLTRYLTDDKGKLIESRLDELLLMDPKTGEPRGEGLGDLFDHKVLIKSKYRFPKPGKYTIRIKQYMRQDPLPEVLSVGIAVEKAIPQ
;
A
#
# COMPACT_ATOMS: atom_id res chain seq x y z
N MET A 1 -45.56 -33.92 29.22
CA MET A 1 -44.13 -33.84 29.59
C MET A 1 -43.45 -32.87 28.64
N LYS A 2 -42.95 -31.74 29.16
CA LYS A 2 -42.31 -30.67 28.37
C LYS A 2 -40.89 -31.10 27.98
N LYS A 3 -40.51 -31.01 26.70
CA LYS A 3 -39.10 -31.01 26.29
C LYS A 3 -38.83 -29.71 25.54
N VAL A 4 -38.26 -28.76 26.28
CA VAL A 4 -37.59 -27.57 25.74
C VAL A 4 -36.18 -28.04 25.39
N LEU A 5 -35.80 -28.03 24.12
CA LEU A 5 -34.42 -28.29 23.70
C LEU A 5 -33.89 -27.00 23.07
N GLY A 6 -32.98 -26.36 23.82
CA GLY A 6 -32.50 -25.01 23.59
C GLY A 6 -31.72 -24.86 22.28
N GLY A 7 -31.99 -23.73 21.61
CA GLY A 7 -31.24 -23.30 20.45
C GLY A 7 -29.82 -22.91 20.83
N LEU A 8 -28.85 -23.42 20.07
CA LEU A 8 -27.46 -22.98 20.11
C LEU A 8 -27.38 -21.67 19.30
N ALA A 9 -27.50 -20.52 19.97
CA ALA A 9 -27.28 -19.23 19.35
C ALA A 9 -25.76 -19.05 19.13
N VAL A 10 -25.30 -19.28 17.89
CA VAL A 10 -23.96 -18.93 17.45
C VAL A 10 -23.89 -17.41 17.39
N ILE A 11 -23.34 -16.79 18.43
CA ILE A 11 -22.94 -15.38 18.43
C ILE A 11 -21.74 -15.25 17.49
N SER A 12 -22.02 -14.82 16.26
CA SER A 12 -21.00 -14.41 15.30
C SER A 12 -20.56 -12.99 15.67
N THR A 13 -19.50 -12.89 16.46
CA THR A 13 -18.87 -11.61 16.81
C THR A 13 -18.19 -11.06 15.57
N LEU A 14 -18.84 -10.10 14.90
CA LEU A 14 -18.25 -9.34 13.82
C LEU A 14 -17.20 -8.40 14.41
N LEU A 15 -15.93 -8.76 14.30
CA LEU A 15 -14.79 -7.89 14.61
C LEU A 15 -14.71 -6.81 13.53
N THR A 16 -15.40 -5.68 13.72
CA THR A 16 -15.24 -4.49 12.89
C THR A 16 -14.03 -3.69 13.37
N GLY A 17 -12.83 -4.14 13.03
CA GLY A 17 -11.59 -3.38 13.24
C GLY A 17 -11.29 -2.47 12.05
N CYS A 18 -12.12 -1.45 11.80
CA CYS A 18 -11.80 -0.43 10.81
C CYS A 18 -10.99 0.66 11.52
N ASP A 19 -9.73 0.86 11.14
CA ASP A 19 -8.92 1.96 11.68
C ASP A 19 -9.53 3.30 11.24
N PRO A 20 -10.04 4.14 12.17
CA PRO A 20 -10.71 5.39 11.84
C PRO A 20 -9.78 6.44 11.19
N ASN A 21 -8.47 6.21 11.24
CA ASN A 21 -7.47 7.08 10.63
C ASN A 21 -7.17 6.72 9.18
N THR A 22 -7.52 5.52 8.72
CA THR A 22 -7.29 5.11 7.34
C THR A 22 -8.30 5.78 6.41
N VAL A 23 -7.82 6.61 5.50
CA VAL A 23 -8.64 7.26 4.46
C VAL A 23 -8.71 6.39 3.21
N TYR A 24 -7.60 5.73 2.89
CA TYR A 24 -7.50 4.87 1.72
C TYR A 24 -6.45 3.79 1.98
N ASN A 25 -6.75 2.56 1.58
CA ASN A 25 -5.80 1.44 1.60
C ASN A 25 -6.21 0.47 0.51
N ALA A 26 -5.37 0.33 -0.52
CA ALA A 26 -5.64 -0.55 -1.64
C ALA A 26 -4.35 -1.12 -2.22
N TYR A 27 -4.51 -2.26 -2.88
CA TYR A 27 -3.48 -3.00 -3.58
C TYR A 27 -3.98 -3.33 -4.98
N GLU A 28 -3.06 -3.37 -5.92
CA GLU A 28 -3.21 -3.97 -7.23
C GLU A 28 -2.33 -5.21 -7.28
N ASP A 29 -2.93 -6.35 -7.59
CA ASP A 29 -2.20 -7.59 -7.78
C ASP A 29 -1.40 -7.51 -9.10
N ILE A 30 -0.19 -8.05 -9.07
CA ILE A 30 0.67 -8.15 -10.23
C ILE A 30 0.57 -9.58 -10.77
N ASP A 31 0.03 -9.69 -11.98
CA ASP A 31 -0.15 -10.97 -12.67
C ASP A 31 1.18 -11.75 -12.74
N ASP A 32 1.12 -13.02 -12.33
CA ASP A 32 2.24 -13.97 -12.30
C ASP A 32 3.50 -13.47 -11.56
N GLY A 33 3.36 -12.47 -10.69
CA GLY A 33 4.51 -11.85 -10.02
C GLY A 33 5.44 -11.06 -10.95
N ALA A 34 4.99 -10.76 -12.19
CA ALA A 34 5.79 -10.16 -13.23
C ALA A 34 5.41 -8.68 -13.47
N TRP A 35 6.05 -7.77 -12.74
CA TRP A 35 5.74 -6.35 -12.83
C TRP A 35 6.39 -5.68 -14.04
N TYR A 36 5.63 -5.57 -15.12
CA TYR A 36 6.06 -4.86 -16.33
C TYR A 36 6.15 -3.35 -16.12
N VAL A 37 7.13 -2.69 -16.76
CA VAL A 37 7.28 -1.22 -16.74
C VAL A 37 6.05 -0.48 -17.28
N LYS A 38 5.31 -1.10 -18.21
CA LYS A 38 4.05 -0.57 -18.76
C LYS A 38 2.86 -0.72 -17.82
N ASN A 39 2.95 -1.63 -16.84
CA ASN A 39 1.91 -1.76 -15.82
C ASN A 39 2.18 -0.69 -14.76
N GLU A 40 1.32 0.31 -14.71
CA GLU A 40 1.46 1.48 -13.85
C GLU A 40 0.25 1.60 -12.92
N PRO A 41 0.21 0.84 -11.81
CA PRO A 41 -0.90 0.82 -10.87
C PRO A 41 -1.37 2.22 -10.48
N ARG A 42 -2.69 2.42 -10.47
CA ARG A 42 -3.33 3.72 -10.26
C ARG A 42 -4.31 3.67 -9.09
N PHE A 43 -4.07 4.53 -8.11
CA PHE A 43 -4.85 4.60 -6.89
C PHE A 43 -5.52 5.97 -6.76
N ASP A 44 -6.84 5.97 -6.87
CA ASP A 44 -7.67 7.18 -6.74
C ASP A 44 -8.29 7.24 -5.34
N PHE A 45 -8.10 8.37 -4.65
CA PHE A 45 -8.61 8.60 -3.30
C PHE A 45 -9.11 10.02 -3.11
N THR A 46 -9.95 10.23 -2.09
CA THR A 46 -10.55 11.53 -1.78
C THR A 46 -10.04 12.04 -0.44
N ILE A 47 -9.68 13.32 -0.39
CA ILE A 47 -9.33 14.04 0.83
C ILE A 47 -10.46 15.00 1.16
N ASP A 48 -11.17 14.74 2.26
CA ASP A 48 -12.29 15.58 2.70
C ASP A 48 -11.84 16.79 3.52
N ASP A 49 -10.78 16.65 4.31
CA ASP A 49 -10.25 17.70 5.19
C ASP A 49 -8.76 17.96 4.93
N ALA A 50 -8.47 18.96 4.09
CA ALA A 50 -7.10 19.39 3.84
C ALA A 50 -6.47 20.23 4.98
N SER A 51 -7.22 20.53 6.05
CA SER A 51 -6.73 21.29 7.21
C SER A 51 -5.90 20.43 8.18
N ILE A 52 -5.87 19.11 8.00
CA ILE A 52 -5.05 18.17 8.79
C ILE A 52 -3.92 17.55 7.96
N PRO A 53 -2.85 17.03 8.60
CA PRO A 53 -1.79 16.32 7.91
C PRO A 53 -2.12 14.83 7.72
N TYR A 54 -1.49 14.21 6.72
CA TYR A 54 -1.66 12.80 6.35
C TYR A 54 -0.31 12.11 6.18
N ASN A 55 -0.24 10.84 6.57
CA ASN A 55 0.85 9.97 6.19
C ASN A 55 0.46 9.21 4.92
N ILE A 56 1.39 9.11 3.98
CA ILE A 56 1.21 8.31 2.76
C ILE A 56 2.27 7.22 2.78
N TYR A 57 1.85 6.00 2.48
CA TYR A 57 2.70 4.81 2.44
C TYR A 57 2.64 4.15 1.08
N TYR A 58 3.75 3.52 0.66
CA TYR A 58 3.66 2.38 -0.24
C TYR A 58 3.33 1.14 0.57
N ASN A 59 2.49 0.28 -0.01
CA ASN A 59 2.41 -1.10 0.39
C ASN A 59 2.94 -1.97 -0.76
N LEU A 60 3.81 -2.91 -0.46
CA LEU A 60 4.40 -3.79 -1.47
C LEU A 60 4.45 -5.20 -0.92
N ARG A 61 4.05 -6.18 -1.74
CA ARG A 61 4.26 -7.59 -1.45
C ARG A 61 5.22 -8.18 -2.47
N ASN A 62 6.27 -8.83 -2.00
CA ASN A 62 7.18 -9.61 -2.83
C ASN A 62 7.41 -11.00 -2.24
N SER A 63 7.91 -11.90 -3.07
CA SER A 63 8.39 -13.20 -2.59
C SER A 63 9.84 -13.11 -2.10
N LEU A 64 10.29 -14.10 -1.33
CA LEU A 64 11.68 -14.29 -0.93
C LEU A 64 12.62 -14.49 -2.12
N SER A 65 12.09 -14.93 -3.26
CA SER A 65 12.86 -15.14 -4.49
C SER A 65 13.13 -13.84 -5.25
N TYR A 66 12.61 -12.70 -4.78
CA TYR A 66 12.89 -11.39 -5.36
C TYR A 66 14.40 -11.13 -5.42
N PRO A 67 14.97 -10.85 -6.61
CA PRO A 67 16.42 -10.97 -6.82
C PRO A 67 17.24 -9.78 -6.32
N TYR A 68 16.62 -8.74 -5.77
CA TYR A 68 17.28 -7.50 -5.38
C TYR A 68 16.98 -7.15 -3.92
N TYR A 69 17.93 -6.55 -3.21
CA TYR A 69 17.65 -6.05 -1.85
C TYR A 69 16.80 -4.77 -1.87
N ASN A 70 16.69 -4.10 -3.01
CA ASN A 70 15.97 -2.86 -3.18
C ASN A 70 15.03 -2.84 -4.40
N LEU A 71 14.18 -1.83 -4.42
CA LEU A 71 13.27 -1.52 -5.51
C LEU A 71 13.26 -0.01 -5.74
N TYR A 72 13.63 0.40 -6.95
CA TYR A 72 13.43 1.76 -7.43
C TYR A 72 12.09 1.87 -8.13
N LEU A 73 11.30 2.88 -7.75
CA LEU A 73 10.02 3.16 -8.37
C LEU A 73 9.76 4.67 -8.40
N THR A 74 9.00 5.12 -9.41
CA THR A 74 8.57 6.51 -9.52
C THR A 74 7.10 6.61 -9.18
N ARG A 75 6.75 7.54 -8.28
CA ARG A 75 5.36 7.91 -8.01
C ARG A 75 5.01 9.24 -8.67
N TYR A 76 3.78 9.33 -9.14
CA TYR A 76 3.18 10.54 -9.68
C TYR A 76 1.93 10.87 -8.87
N LEU A 77 1.91 12.03 -8.21
CA LEU A 77 0.75 12.55 -7.50
C LEU A 77 0.07 13.62 -8.37
N THR A 78 -1.20 13.42 -8.69
CA THR A 78 -2.00 14.39 -9.47
C THR A 78 -3.28 14.79 -8.75
N ASP A 79 -3.78 15.99 -9.03
CA ASP A 79 -5.09 16.44 -8.55
C ASP A 79 -6.26 15.96 -9.44
N ASP A 80 -7.47 16.39 -9.07
CA ASP A 80 -8.74 16.14 -9.74
C ASP A 80 -8.79 16.60 -11.21
N LYS A 81 -7.89 17.50 -11.61
CA LYS A 81 -7.76 18.00 -12.99
C LYS A 81 -6.64 17.31 -13.76
N GLY A 82 -5.98 16.31 -13.16
CA GLY A 82 -4.81 15.64 -13.72
C GLY A 82 -3.54 16.51 -13.68
N LYS A 83 -3.53 17.63 -12.95
CA LYS A 83 -2.33 18.45 -12.79
C LYS A 83 -1.32 17.67 -11.95
N LEU A 84 -0.10 17.53 -12.45
CA LEU A 84 1.01 16.95 -11.70
C LEU A 84 1.38 17.86 -10.53
N ILE A 85 1.21 17.35 -9.31
CA ILE A 85 1.64 18.00 -8.07
C ILE A 85 3.09 17.64 -7.79
N GLU A 86 3.43 16.36 -7.95
CA GLU A 86 4.77 15.85 -7.67
C GLU A 86 5.07 14.59 -8.48
N SER A 87 6.32 14.46 -8.91
CA SER A 87 6.92 13.23 -9.43
C SER A 87 8.21 12.97 -8.67
N ARG A 88 8.42 11.75 -8.17
CA ARG A 88 9.65 11.40 -7.44
C ARG A 88 10.04 9.95 -7.67
N LEU A 89 11.34 9.73 -7.88
CA LEU A 89 11.99 8.42 -7.79
C LEU A 89 12.31 8.12 -6.33
N ASP A 90 11.78 7.02 -5.81
CA ASP A 90 12.01 6.54 -4.46
C ASP A 90 12.74 5.19 -4.51
N GLU A 91 13.53 4.92 -3.48
CA GLU A 91 14.18 3.62 -3.23
C GLU A 91 13.53 2.97 -2.02
N LEU A 92 13.06 1.74 -2.20
CA LEU A 92 12.55 0.90 -1.12
C LEU A 92 13.60 -0.18 -0.84
N LEU A 93 14.02 -0.28 0.42
CA LEU A 93 14.89 -1.38 0.87
C LEU A 93 14.00 -2.53 1.34
N LEU A 94 13.90 -3.57 0.53
CA LEU A 94 13.07 -4.76 0.79
C LEU A 94 13.82 -5.81 1.60
N MET A 95 15.15 -5.85 1.47
CA MET A 95 16.02 -6.73 2.26
C MET A 95 17.23 -5.95 2.76
N ASP A 96 17.90 -6.48 3.77
CA ASP A 96 19.21 -5.99 4.18
C ASP A 96 20.26 -6.28 3.09
N PRO A 97 21.02 -5.27 2.63
CA PRO A 97 21.96 -5.45 1.53
C PRO A 97 23.17 -6.34 1.86
N LYS A 98 23.43 -6.63 3.14
CA LYS A 98 24.56 -7.49 3.57
C LYS A 98 24.10 -8.89 3.91
N THR A 99 23.02 -9.01 4.68
CA THR A 99 22.56 -10.32 5.18
C THR A 99 21.50 -10.96 4.28
N GLY A 100 20.81 -10.17 3.44
CA GLY A 100 19.65 -10.62 2.68
C GLY A 100 18.39 -10.78 3.53
N GLU A 101 18.41 -10.37 4.80
CA GLU A 101 17.26 -10.49 5.70
C GLU A 101 16.12 -9.56 5.23
N PRO A 102 14.90 -10.08 5.02
CA PRO A 102 13.75 -9.26 4.60
C PRO A 102 13.38 -8.18 5.62
N ARG A 103 13.05 -6.98 5.12
CA ARG A 103 12.65 -5.79 5.92
C ARG A 103 11.13 -5.61 5.99
N GLY A 104 10.40 -6.72 6.04
CA GLY A 104 8.93 -6.75 6.03
C GLY A 104 8.38 -7.80 6.99
N GLU A 105 7.07 -7.77 7.20
CA GLU A 105 6.38 -8.83 7.94
C GLU A 105 5.96 -9.91 6.94
N GLY A 106 6.23 -11.17 7.25
CA GLY A 106 6.03 -12.24 6.29
C GLY A 106 5.81 -13.59 6.94
N LEU A 107 5.15 -14.48 6.21
CA LEU A 107 4.98 -15.89 6.57
C LEU A 107 5.39 -16.75 5.37
N GLY A 108 6.36 -17.65 5.59
CA GLY A 108 6.93 -18.46 4.52
C GLY A 108 7.69 -17.59 3.54
N ASP A 109 7.33 -17.68 2.26
CA ASP A 109 8.07 -17.02 1.18
C ASP A 109 7.52 -15.63 0.83
N LEU A 110 6.51 -15.12 1.52
CA LEU A 110 5.86 -13.84 1.20
C LEU A 110 6.16 -12.77 2.24
N PHE A 111 6.51 -11.57 1.78
CA PHE A 111 6.85 -10.43 2.64
C PHE A 111 6.05 -9.19 2.25
N ASP A 112 5.38 -8.61 3.24
CA ASP A 112 4.65 -7.35 3.15
C ASP A 112 5.50 -6.19 3.69
N HIS A 113 5.59 -5.14 2.91
CA HIS A 113 6.32 -3.92 3.22
C HIS A 113 5.36 -2.74 3.27
N LYS A 114 5.31 -2.04 4.41
CA LYS A 114 4.64 -0.75 4.57
C LYS A 114 5.68 0.36 4.74
N VAL A 115 5.92 1.12 3.70
CA VAL A 115 7.01 2.12 3.65
C VAL A 115 6.43 3.53 3.66
N LEU A 116 6.78 4.35 4.66
CA LEU A 116 6.34 5.74 4.76
C LEU A 116 7.01 6.61 3.67
N ILE A 117 6.23 7.16 2.75
CA ILE A 117 6.73 7.96 1.62
C ILE A 117 6.54 9.45 1.82
N LYS A 118 5.51 9.84 2.58
CA LYS A 118 5.30 11.21 3.03
C LYS A 118 4.81 11.21 4.47
N SER A 119 5.59 11.82 5.34
CA SER A 119 5.19 12.07 6.73
C SER A 119 4.46 13.41 6.83
N LYS A 120 3.31 13.42 7.52
CA LYS A 120 2.55 14.64 7.86
C LYS A 120 2.29 15.58 6.67
N TYR A 121 2.04 15.02 5.49
CA TYR A 121 1.76 15.77 4.27
C TYR A 121 0.41 16.49 4.36
N ARG A 122 0.38 17.77 3.99
CA ARG A 122 -0.85 18.55 3.90
C ARG A 122 -1.23 18.70 2.45
N PHE A 123 -2.40 18.15 2.09
CA PHE A 123 -2.95 18.33 0.75
C PHE A 123 -3.31 19.80 0.52
N PRO A 124 -3.16 20.34 -0.71
CA PRO A 124 -3.41 21.75 -0.96
C PRO A 124 -4.88 22.18 -0.78
N LYS A 125 -5.83 21.26 -1.03
CA LYS A 125 -7.28 21.49 -0.94
C LYS A 125 -8.02 20.15 -0.76
N PRO A 126 -9.27 20.15 -0.26
CA PRO A 126 -10.12 18.98 -0.36
C PRO A 126 -10.36 18.60 -1.83
N GLY A 127 -10.49 17.31 -2.11
CA GLY A 127 -10.77 16.82 -3.45
C GLY A 127 -10.19 15.43 -3.74
N LYS A 128 -10.34 15.02 -5.00
CA LYS A 128 -9.79 13.76 -5.52
C LYS A 128 -8.33 13.92 -5.88
N TYR A 129 -7.56 12.89 -5.58
CA TYR A 129 -6.16 12.76 -5.94
C TYR A 129 -5.90 11.38 -6.50
N THR A 130 -4.86 11.29 -7.32
CA THR A 130 -4.37 10.02 -7.84
C THR A 130 -2.90 9.88 -7.49
N ILE A 131 -2.50 8.71 -7.00
CA ILE A 131 -1.11 8.25 -7.05
C ILE A 131 -1.01 7.16 -8.12
N ARG A 132 -0.12 7.37 -9.09
CA ARG A 132 0.30 6.35 -10.06
C ARG A 132 1.72 5.92 -9.74
N ILE A 133 1.97 4.61 -9.73
CA ILE A 133 3.28 4.03 -9.43
C ILE A 133 3.82 3.35 -10.67
N LYS A 134 5.11 3.55 -10.95
CA LYS A 134 5.83 2.92 -12.05
C LYS A 134 7.14 2.34 -11.54
N GLN A 135 7.41 1.07 -11.80
CA GLN A 135 8.72 0.49 -11.48
C GLN A 135 9.83 1.12 -12.36
N TYR A 136 11.00 1.34 -11.75
CA TYR A 136 12.16 1.97 -12.38
C TYR A 136 13.41 1.08 -12.25
N MET A 137 13.21 -0.23 -12.34
CA MET A 137 14.28 -1.21 -12.35
C MET A 137 14.75 -1.45 -13.79
N ARG A 138 15.98 -1.99 -13.94
CA ARG A 138 16.53 -2.32 -15.26
C ARG A 138 15.86 -3.56 -15.88
N GLN A 139 15.35 -4.46 -15.05
CA GLN A 139 14.72 -5.71 -15.48
C GLN A 139 13.22 -5.48 -15.76
N ASP A 140 12.76 -5.96 -16.92
CA ASP A 140 11.37 -5.86 -17.37
C ASP A 140 10.94 -7.20 -18.02
N PRO A 141 9.94 -7.92 -17.48
CA PRO A 141 9.23 -7.60 -16.24
C PRO A 141 10.12 -7.79 -15.01
N LEU A 142 9.87 -7.00 -13.97
CA LEU A 142 10.47 -7.18 -12.66
C LEU A 142 9.79 -8.38 -11.97
N PRO A 143 10.50 -9.48 -11.70
CA PRO A 143 9.89 -10.72 -11.21
C PRO A 143 9.64 -10.64 -9.69
N GLU A 144 8.85 -11.58 -9.18
CA GLU A 144 8.62 -11.83 -7.75
C GLU A 144 8.00 -10.64 -6.98
N VAL A 145 7.38 -9.69 -7.68
CA VAL A 145 6.55 -8.66 -7.07
C VAL A 145 5.10 -9.07 -7.24
N LEU A 146 4.41 -9.33 -6.14
CA LEU A 146 3.06 -9.93 -6.14
C LEU A 146 1.96 -8.89 -6.08
N SER A 147 2.17 -7.79 -5.35
CA SER A 147 1.21 -6.68 -5.34
C SER A 147 1.88 -5.36 -4.99
N VAL A 148 1.29 -4.28 -5.49
CA VAL A 148 1.72 -2.90 -5.25
C VAL A 148 0.50 -2.12 -4.79
N GLY A 149 0.67 -1.26 -3.80
CA GLY A 149 -0.43 -0.54 -3.18
C GLY A 149 0.00 0.76 -2.53
N ILE A 150 -0.99 1.48 -2.02
CA ILE A 150 -0.76 2.65 -1.18
C ILE A 150 -1.70 2.61 0.03
N ALA A 151 -1.27 3.28 1.09
CA ALA A 151 -2.16 3.70 2.17
C ALA A 151 -2.06 5.21 2.39
N VAL A 152 -3.20 5.83 2.69
CA VAL A 152 -3.32 7.23 3.10
C VAL A 152 -4.02 7.25 4.44
N GLU A 153 -3.32 7.77 5.45
CA GLU A 153 -3.76 7.76 6.84
C GLU A 153 -3.69 9.17 7.42
N LYS A 154 -4.65 9.56 8.25
CA LYS A 154 -4.59 10.82 9.00
C LYS A 154 -3.38 10.78 9.93
N ALA A 155 -2.52 11.79 9.87
CA ALA A 155 -1.35 11.90 10.74
C ALA A 155 -1.67 12.66 12.04
N ILE A 156 -2.78 12.29 12.68
CA ILE A 156 -3.22 12.86 13.94
C ILE A 156 -2.44 12.16 15.06
N PRO A 157 -1.87 12.89 16.04
CA PRO A 157 -1.29 12.28 17.22
C PRO A 157 -2.35 11.41 17.92
N GLN A 158 -2.03 10.13 18.16
CA GLN A 158 -2.81 9.27 19.04
C GLN A 158 -2.73 9.77 20.49
#